data_AF-A0A5C6UI71-F1
#
_entry.id   AF-A0A5C6UI71-F1
#
_cell.length_a   1.000
_cell.length_b   1.000
_cell.length_c   1.000
_cell.angle_alpha   90.00
_cell.angle_beta   90.00
_cell.angle_gamma   90.00
#
_symmetry.space_group_name_H-M   'P 1'
#
loop_
_entity.id
_entity.type
_entity.pdbx_description
1 polymer ?
#
loop_
_entity_poly.entity_id
_entity_poly.type
_entity_poly.pdbx_seq_one_letter_code
_entity_poly.pdbx_strand_id
1 'polypeptide(L)'
;MTENTPATGTAWLDPADDAPELTEELADVAEISIGGKVIRPATGYLGPNGVVKGRPPLRDRAKQQVTLRIDPDVLAKFREGGPGWQGRINAALRVAVGF
;
A
#
# COMPACT_ATOMS: atom_id res chain seq x y z
N MET A 1 -50.18 14.63 8.14
CA MET A 1 -48.82 15.15 8.43
C MET A 1 -47.90 13.95 8.55
N THR A 2 -47.11 13.70 7.52
CA THR A 2 -46.03 12.71 7.55
C THR A 2 -44.91 13.33 6.73
N GLU A 3 -44.07 14.12 7.39
CA GLU A 3 -42.84 14.63 6.81
C GLU A 3 -41.79 13.51 6.85
N ASN A 4 -41.17 13.27 5.71
CA ASN A 4 -40.13 12.27 5.51
C ASN A 4 -38.78 12.91 5.82
N THR A 5 -38.13 12.51 6.90
CA THR A 5 -36.78 12.97 7.26
C THR A 5 -35.77 12.38 6.26
N PRO A 6 -35.05 13.18 5.46
CA PRO A 6 -33.93 12.65 4.72
C PRO A 6 -32.79 12.39 5.71
N ALA A 7 -32.27 11.17 5.69
CA ALA A 7 -31.07 10.80 6.43
C ALA A 7 -29.93 11.77 6.05
N THR A 8 -29.52 12.61 6.98
CA THR A 8 -28.41 13.56 6.79
C THR A 8 -27.14 12.75 6.53
N GLY A 9 -26.72 12.76 5.26
CA GLY A 9 -25.49 12.15 4.78
C GLY A 9 -24.25 12.82 5.39
N THR A 10 -23.18 12.03 5.45
CA THR A 10 -21.83 12.37 5.89
C THR A 10 -21.46 13.83 5.67
N ALA A 11 -21.19 14.54 6.77
CA ALA A 11 -20.71 15.91 6.74
C ALA A 11 -19.49 16.01 5.83
N TRP A 12 -19.59 16.85 4.80
CA TRP A 12 -18.47 17.20 3.94
C TRP A 12 -17.39 17.84 4.83
N LEU A 13 -16.22 17.23 4.86
CA LEU A 13 -15.05 17.80 5.54
C LEU A 13 -14.54 18.97 4.69
N ASP A 14 -14.49 20.16 5.29
CA ASP A 14 -13.95 21.36 4.63
C ASP A 14 -12.43 21.21 4.47
N PRO A 15 -11.90 21.18 3.24
CA PRO A 15 -10.47 21.03 2.99
C PRO A 15 -9.62 22.21 3.50
N ALA A 16 -10.22 23.35 3.84
CA ALA A 16 -9.48 24.55 4.25
C ALA A 16 -9.13 24.57 5.75
N ASP A 17 -10.03 24.09 6.62
CA ASP A 17 -9.85 24.23 8.09
C ASP A 17 -9.22 22.99 8.75
N ASP A 18 -9.41 21.80 8.18
CA ASP A 18 -8.91 20.53 8.75
C ASP A 18 -7.73 19.92 7.96
N ALA A 19 -7.16 20.65 7.00
CA ALA A 19 -5.99 20.18 6.28
C ALA A 19 -4.74 20.20 7.16
N PRO A 20 -3.90 19.13 7.13
CA PRO A 20 -2.65 19.13 7.86
C PRO A 20 -1.72 20.21 7.30
N GLU A 21 -1.00 20.87 8.21
CA GLU A 21 0.02 21.85 7.84
C GLU A 21 1.08 21.22 6.93
N LEU A 22 1.49 21.97 5.90
CA LEU A 22 2.56 21.56 5.00
C LEU A 22 3.91 21.74 5.71
N THR A 23 4.33 20.70 6.45
CA THR A 23 5.58 20.72 7.19
C THR A 23 6.81 20.66 6.27
N GLU A 24 7.94 21.22 6.72
CA GLU A 24 9.21 21.13 5.99
C GLU A 24 9.64 19.68 5.77
N GLU A 25 9.41 18.80 6.76
CA GLU A 25 9.68 17.36 6.63
C GLU A 25 8.87 16.70 5.50
N LEU A 26 7.66 17.20 5.22
CA LEU A 26 6.83 16.72 4.11
C LEU A 26 7.39 17.19 2.77
N ALA A 27 7.90 18.43 2.69
CA ALA A 27 8.58 18.96 1.51
C ALA A 27 9.88 18.18 1.20
N ASP A 28 10.59 17.72 2.23
CA ASP A 28 11.82 16.94 2.07
C ASP A 28 11.59 15.59 1.41
N VAL A 29 10.49 14.90 1.74
CA VAL A 29 10.14 13.59 1.16
C VAL A 29 9.32 13.68 -0.13
N ALA A 30 8.79 14.86 -0.47
CA ALA A 30 7.92 15.05 -1.62
C ALA A 30 8.66 14.88 -2.95
N GLU A 31 7.89 14.61 -4.01
CA GLU A 31 8.39 14.62 -5.37
C GLU A 31 8.66 16.06 -5.82
N ILE A 32 9.87 16.31 -6.32
CA ILE A 32 10.20 17.57 -6.98
C ILE A 32 10.15 17.34 -8.48
N SER A 33 9.21 17.99 -9.14
CA SER A 33 9.14 18.07 -10.60
C SER A 33 9.14 19.51 -11.07
N ILE A 34 9.84 19.77 -12.19
CA ILE A 34 9.82 21.07 -12.87
C ILE A 34 9.43 20.80 -14.32
N GLY A 35 8.35 21.44 -14.80
CA GLY A 35 7.86 21.28 -16.16
C GLY A 35 7.45 19.84 -16.52
N GLY A 36 6.97 19.07 -15.55
CA GLY A 36 6.58 17.66 -15.74
C GLY A 36 7.75 16.66 -15.75
N LYS A 37 8.99 17.12 -15.56
CA LYS A 37 10.16 16.25 -15.40
C LYS A 37 10.48 16.07 -13.92
N VAL A 38 10.43 14.84 -13.44
CA VAL A 38 10.79 14.49 -12.06
C VAL A 38 12.30 14.61 -11.87
N ILE A 39 12.71 15.49 -10.96
CA ILE A 39 14.11 15.72 -10.58
C ILE A 39 14.47 14.85 -9.37
N ARG A 40 13.54 14.72 -8.43
CA ARG A 40 13.66 13.84 -7.27
C ARG A 40 12.31 13.16 -7.03
N PRO A 41 12.23 11.82 -7.11
CA PRO A 41 10.99 11.11 -6.80
C PRO A 41 10.66 11.21 -5.31
N ALA A 42 9.38 11.13 -4.97
CA ALA A 42 8.97 11.07 -3.57
C ALA A 42 9.59 9.87 -2.87
N THR A 43 10.16 10.12 -1.68
CA THR A 43 10.82 9.09 -0.85
C THR A 43 9.95 8.67 0.34
N GLY A 44 8.76 9.24 0.50
CA GLY A 44 7.84 8.95 1.60
C GLY A 44 6.40 9.30 1.28
N TYR A 45 5.54 9.13 2.28
CA TYR A 45 4.11 9.46 2.21
C TYR A 45 3.62 10.02 3.55
N LEU A 46 2.47 10.69 3.51
CA LEU A 46 1.79 11.19 4.71
C LEU A 46 1.04 10.04 5.40
N GLY A 47 1.54 9.62 6.56
CA GLY A 47 0.93 8.60 7.41
C GLY A 47 0.08 9.20 8.54
N PRO A 48 -0.63 8.36 9.32
CA PRO A 48 -1.50 8.82 10.41
C PRO A 48 -0.77 9.60 11.52
N ASN A 49 0.54 9.39 11.66
CA ASN A 49 1.38 9.99 12.70
C ASN A 49 2.49 10.87 12.10
N GLY A 50 2.32 11.37 10.87
CA GLY A 50 3.30 12.20 10.17
C GLY A 50 3.99 11.51 9.00
N VAL A 51 5.16 12.03 8.62
CA VAL A 51 5.89 11.62 7.40
C VAL A 51 6.55 10.25 7.58
N VAL A 52 6.20 9.29 6.72
CA VAL A 52 6.77 7.95 6.71
C VAL A 52 7.65 7.75 5.48
N LYS A 53 8.90 7.35 5.67
CA LYS A 53 9.82 7.00 4.57
C LYS A 53 9.42 5.67 3.93
N GLY A 54 9.50 5.59 2.61
CA GLY A 54 9.19 4.42 1.80
C GLY A 54 7.81 4.48 1.13
N ARG A 55 7.45 3.38 0.45
CA ARG A 55 6.14 3.24 -0.21
C ARG A 55 5.07 2.88 0.83
N PRO A 56 3.84 3.44 0.74
CA PRO A 56 2.73 2.98 1.56
C PRO A 56 2.60 1.45 1.51
N PRO A 57 2.43 0.78 2.66
CA PRO A 57 2.21 -0.65 2.65
C PRO A 57 0.93 -0.95 1.88
N LEU A 58 0.93 -1.98 1.03
CA LEU A 58 -0.30 -2.52 0.45
C LEU A 58 -1.14 -3.12 1.58
N ARG A 59 -1.89 -2.33 2.34
CA ARG A 59 -2.58 -2.74 3.57
C ARG A 59 -3.35 -4.06 3.39
N ASP A 60 -4.36 -4.03 2.53
CA ASP A 60 -5.32 -5.14 2.37
C ASP A 60 -4.80 -6.27 1.48
N ARG A 61 -3.64 -6.08 0.83
CA ARG A 61 -3.05 -7.03 -0.13
C ARG A 61 -1.60 -7.38 0.20
N ALA A 62 -1.13 -7.04 1.39
CA ALA A 62 0.22 -7.35 1.83
C ALA A 62 0.35 -8.87 1.95
N LYS A 63 1.46 -9.40 1.41
CA LYS A 63 1.84 -10.79 1.65
C LYS A 63 2.22 -10.91 3.13
N GLN A 64 1.58 -11.83 3.84
CA GLN A 64 1.94 -12.12 5.22
C GLN A 64 3.15 -13.05 5.26
N GLN A 65 4.15 -12.70 6.09
CA GLN A 65 5.27 -13.58 6.36
C GLN A 65 4.84 -14.63 7.38
N VAL A 66 4.92 -15.90 7.01
CA VAL A 66 4.56 -17.04 7.87
C VAL A 66 5.70 -18.05 7.93
N THR A 67 5.84 -18.74 9.07
CA THR A 67 6.78 -19.85 9.23
C THR A 67 6.09 -21.16 8.86
N LEU A 68 6.24 -21.60 7.61
CA LEU A 68 5.72 -22.87 7.11
C LEU A 68 6.88 -23.83 6.77
N ARG A 69 6.74 -25.12 7.11
CA ARG A 69 7.66 -26.16 6.65
C ARG A 69 7.13 -26.72 5.32
N ILE A 70 8.00 -26.71 4.31
CA ILE A 70 7.71 -27.23 2.96
C ILE A 70 8.73 -28.32 2.68
N ASP A 71 8.32 -29.37 1.97
CA ASP A 71 9.23 -30.43 1.55
C ASP A 71 10.43 -29.89 0.76
N PRO A 72 11.64 -30.43 1.01
CA PRO A 72 12.87 -29.92 0.41
C PRO A 72 12.86 -30.05 -1.13
N ASP A 73 12.29 -31.13 -1.67
CA ASP A 73 12.23 -31.38 -3.11
C ASP A 73 11.32 -30.38 -3.84
N VAL A 74 10.19 -30.02 -3.22
CA VAL A 74 9.27 -29.00 -3.73
C VAL A 74 9.98 -27.65 -3.74
N LEU A 75 10.68 -27.30 -2.65
CA LEU A 75 11.43 -26.06 -2.56
C LEU A 75 12.55 -25.98 -3.60
N ALA A 76 13.28 -27.09 -3.82
CA ALA A 76 14.33 -27.20 -4.82
C ALA A 76 13.78 -26.96 -6.24
N LYS A 77 12.69 -27.64 -6.61
CA LYS A 77 11.98 -27.45 -7.90
C LYS A 77 11.63 -25.99 -8.15
N PHE A 78 11.11 -25.28 -7.15
CA PHE A 78 10.76 -23.87 -7.32
C PHE A 78 12.00 -22.98 -7.47
N ARG A 79 13.07 -23.26 -6.70
CA ARG A 79 14.33 -22.51 -6.74
C ARG A 79 15.12 -22.70 -8.03
N GLU A 80 15.08 -23.89 -8.64
CA GLU A 80 15.69 -24.17 -9.94
C GLU A 80 15.20 -23.23 -11.05
N GLY A 81 13.93 -22.81 -10.99
CA GLY A 81 13.36 -21.84 -11.93
C GLY A 81 13.89 -20.40 -11.76
N GLY A 82 14.87 -20.16 -10.90
CA GLY A 82 15.53 -18.87 -10.74
C GLY A 82 14.76 -17.83 -9.90
N PRO A 83 15.15 -16.54 -10.00
CA PRO A 83 14.54 -15.44 -9.24
C PRO A 83 13.01 -15.41 -9.36
N GLY A 84 12.33 -15.04 -8.27
CA GLY A 84 10.86 -14.98 -8.24
C GLY A 84 10.15 -16.29 -7.87
N TRP A 85 10.89 -17.33 -7.47
CA TRP A 85 10.33 -18.62 -7.05
C TRP A 85 9.30 -18.51 -5.92
N GLN A 86 9.47 -17.56 -4.99
CA GLN A 86 8.50 -17.27 -3.93
C GLN A 86 7.15 -16.75 -4.47
N GLY A 87 7.17 -16.03 -5.58
CA GLY A 87 5.95 -15.61 -6.27
C GLY A 87 5.25 -16.78 -6.94
N ARG A 88 6.01 -17.67 -7.59
CA ARG A 88 5.49 -18.87 -8.25
C ARG A 88 4.85 -19.86 -7.28
N ILE A 89 5.50 -20.12 -6.13
CA ILE A 89 4.93 -21.00 -5.11
C ILE A 89 3.63 -20.41 -4.54
N ASN A 90 3.57 -19.09 -4.33
CA ASN A 90 2.35 -18.43 -3.90
C ASN A 90 1.23 -18.54 -4.96
N ALA A 91 1.55 -18.43 -6.25
CA ALA A 91 0.58 -18.64 -7.32
C ALA A 91 0.05 -20.09 -7.33
N ALA A 92 0.90 -21.08 -7.14
CA ALA A 92 0.49 -22.48 -7.03
C ALA A 92 -0.42 -22.73 -5.81
N LEU A 93 -0.10 -22.13 -4.66
CA LEU A 93 -0.94 -22.20 -3.46
C LEU A 93 -2.33 -21.58 -3.69
N ARG A 94 -2.42 -20.47 -4.44
CA ARG A 94 -3.71 -19.86 -4.80
C ARG A 94 -4.58 -20.81 -5.61
N VAL A 95 -4.01 -21.44 -6.64
CA VAL A 95 -4.73 -22.44 -7.46
C VAL A 95 -5.17 -23.63 -6.60
N ALA A 96 -4.32 -24.13 -5.71
CA ALA A 96 -4.65 -25.27 -4.85
C ALA A 96 -5.81 -25.01 -3.88
N VAL A 97 -5.99 -23.75 -3.45
CA VAL A 97 -7.07 -23.32 -2.54
C VAL A 97 -8.33 -22.88 -3.32
N GLY A 98 -8.27 -22.77 -4.65
CA GLY A 98 -9.41 -22.40 -5.50
C GLY A 98 -9.62 -20.89 -5.68
N PHE A 99 -8.54 -20.10 -5.63
CA PHE A 99 -8.56 -18.67 -5.97
C PHE A 99 -8.48 -18.39 -7.46
#